data_AF-A0ABD1DIS2-F1
#
_entry.id   AF-A0ABD1DIS2-F1
#
_cell.length_a   1.000
_cell.length_b   1.000
_cell.length_c   1.000
_cell.angle_alpha   90.00
_cell.angle_beta   90.00
_cell.angle_gamma   90.00
#
_symmetry.space_group_name_H-M   'P 1'
#
loop_
_entity.id
_entity.type
_entity.pdbx_description
1 polymer ?
#
loop_
_entity_poly.entity_id
_entity_poly.type
_entity_poly.pdbx_seq_one_letter_code
_entity_poly.pdbx_strand_id
1 'polypeptide(L)'
;MSNMFLACVGIAGCYAIAPLKNKPLQCVTILMMVPAMLLYNVYSGVMYDLFNYQPNGDINSLSELSSTDLRIVTNRDTFTLLENTVTDPTISVIMNRVETFASKQEMMEQTNNRQTAFIRSRFQAELMVQSNYDSKGYDLYHIVPETVHEFYQAMVGRRNFPLLWKINELTARMIEAVTEYYKLPKLYLYDDYDRCLQEFPSEAIYCLVDTEIKPNSTATIWPLIEKFSNDSKRSFRHDRLQRGLCMARCHAILDRFDHRTQMKYYLGHWNQSSEVTFDPNTFRGALDARAKLNRLANQCVNYELKRQYGIMGHSTVEYCVGSHEEDPLDILDITFLVVLGAIILAVCLSSFYDFRLRTKQYSDIKASTYYRTPILSQKLVLFSLARNWQTLVAKRRSTLSKDLRFIQSARFLVMYLVIAGHCMLFNCIFPLMNPEYVELNYRRLVTMLIFNGLTVIQTYFAISGFLLAVQFADYADKSKSFTAKDFCGSVLYRYLRLIPLYTFMILLDATWLNRLQDGPVWKRVAETERTFCRNNWWANLAFVNNYFTVDEPVGV
;
A
#
# COMPACT_ATOMS: atom_id res chain seq x y z
N MET A 1 -29.93 9.20 11.86
CA MET A 1 -28.60 9.81 12.08
C MET A 1 -27.91 9.25 13.31
N SER A 2 -28.46 9.30 14.53
CA SER A 2 -27.87 8.56 15.69
C SER A 2 -27.75 7.06 15.41
N ASN A 3 -28.81 6.44 14.87
CA ASN A 3 -28.80 5.04 14.44
C ASN A 3 -27.93 4.77 13.19
N MET A 4 -27.50 5.82 12.48
CA MET A 4 -26.68 5.70 11.27
C MET A 4 -25.19 5.77 11.63
N PHE A 5 -24.84 6.58 12.62
CA PHE A 5 -23.50 6.63 13.18
C PHE A 5 -23.19 5.41 14.05
N LEU A 6 -24.14 4.99 14.91
CA LEU A 6 -24.02 3.70 15.62
C LEU A 6 -24.01 2.51 14.65
N ALA A 7 -24.70 2.61 13.51
CA ALA A 7 -24.57 1.62 12.45
C ALA A 7 -23.16 1.68 11.84
N CYS A 8 -22.65 2.83 11.40
CA CYS A 8 -21.31 2.92 10.81
C CYS A 8 -20.18 2.49 11.78
N VAL A 9 -20.28 2.83 13.08
CA VAL A 9 -19.30 2.42 14.10
C VAL A 9 -19.45 0.94 14.46
N GLY A 10 -20.67 0.41 14.56
CA GLY A 10 -20.89 -1.01 14.74
C GLY A 10 -20.50 -1.85 13.51
N ILE A 11 -20.59 -1.28 12.30
CA ILE A 11 -20.15 -1.89 11.04
C ILE A 11 -18.62 -1.92 10.93
N ALA A 12 -17.94 -0.86 11.38
CA ALA A 12 -16.48 -0.80 11.42
C ALA A 12 -15.87 -1.68 12.53
N GLY A 13 -16.59 -1.92 13.63
CA GLY A 13 -16.14 -2.72 14.77
C GLY A 13 -16.77 -4.12 14.90
N CYS A 14 -17.54 -4.59 13.91
CA CYS A 14 -18.27 -5.87 13.94
C CYS A 14 -19.18 -6.09 15.18
N TYR A 15 -19.77 -5.03 15.73
CA TYR A 15 -20.73 -5.14 16.84
C TYR A 15 -22.15 -5.39 16.31
N ALA A 16 -22.91 -6.29 16.96
CA ALA A 16 -24.30 -6.57 16.60
C ALA A 16 -25.18 -5.33 16.79
N ILE A 17 -25.80 -4.83 15.71
CA ILE A 17 -26.70 -3.67 15.72
C ILE A 17 -28.15 -4.15 15.59
N ALA A 18 -29.07 -3.54 16.36
CA ALA A 18 -30.50 -3.83 16.28
C ALA A 18 -31.08 -3.54 14.86
N PRO A 19 -32.04 -4.34 14.36
CA PRO A 19 -32.52 -4.25 12.98
C PRO A 19 -33.17 -2.89 12.66
N LEU A 20 -32.64 -2.20 11.63
CA LEU A 20 -33.17 -0.93 11.13
C LEU A 20 -34.48 -1.16 10.37
N LYS A 21 -35.58 -0.48 10.73
CA LYS A 21 -36.92 -0.66 10.12
C LYS A 21 -37.11 -0.03 8.72
N ASN A 22 -36.14 0.73 8.18
CA ASN A 22 -36.32 1.56 6.99
C ASN A 22 -35.60 0.98 5.76
N LYS A 23 -36.35 0.51 4.74
CA LYS A 23 -35.85 -0.21 3.54
C LYS A 23 -34.71 0.49 2.75
N PRO A 24 -34.79 1.79 2.39
CA PRO A 24 -33.69 2.47 1.69
C PRO A 24 -32.43 2.59 2.56
N LEU A 25 -32.59 2.72 3.88
CA LEU A 25 -31.46 2.78 4.81
C LEU A 25 -30.82 1.41 4.99
N GLN A 26 -31.59 0.32 4.94
CA GLN A 26 -31.06 -1.04 4.91
C GLN A 26 -30.18 -1.28 3.68
N CYS A 27 -30.61 -0.87 2.47
CA CYS A 27 -29.79 -1.02 1.27
C CYS A 27 -28.46 -0.26 1.36
N VAL A 28 -28.46 0.98 1.85
CA VAL A 28 -27.23 1.77 2.04
C VAL A 28 -26.31 1.15 3.10
N THR A 29 -26.90 0.60 4.17
CA THR A 29 -26.14 -0.07 5.24
C THR A 29 -25.49 -1.36 4.73
N ILE A 30 -26.21 -2.15 3.93
CA ILE A 30 -25.70 -3.37 3.28
C ILE A 30 -24.58 -3.01 2.29
N LEU A 31 -24.75 -1.96 1.48
CA LEU A 31 -23.71 -1.49 0.55
C LEU A 31 -22.42 -1.01 1.25
N MET A 32 -22.53 -0.51 2.48
CA MET A 32 -21.37 -0.05 3.28
C MET A 32 -20.74 -1.17 4.12
N MET A 33 -21.51 -2.21 4.49
CA MET A 33 -21.01 -3.38 5.23
C MET A 33 -20.11 -4.27 4.38
N VAL A 34 -20.45 -4.47 3.10
CA VAL A 34 -19.70 -5.39 2.22
C VAL A 34 -18.23 -4.98 2.05
N PRO A 35 -17.87 -3.71 1.77
CA PRO A 35 -16.47 -3.30 1.66
C PRO A 35 -15.72 -3.30 3.00
N ALA A 36 -16.39 -2.92 4.09
CA ALA A 36 -15.78 -2.88 5.43
C ALA A 36 -15.45 -4.29 5.94
N MET A 37 -16.35 -5.27 5.70
CA MET A 37 -16.08 -6.68 5.99
C MET A 37 -14.95 -7.23 5.11
N LEU A 38 -14.87 -6.85 3.83
CA LEU A 38 -13.76 -7.26 2.96
C LEU A 38 -12.42 -6.74 3.48
N LEU A 39 -12.33 -5.46 3.87
CA LEU A 39 -11.11 -4.85 4.41
C LEU A 39 -10.68 -5.47 5.74
N TYR A 40 -11.63 -5.70 6.66
CA TYR A 40 -11.34 -6.34 7.95
C TYR A 40 -10.84 -7.77 7.76
N ASN A 41 -11.49 -8.56 6.90
CA ASN A 41 -11.09 -9.94 6.62
C ASN A 41 -9.72 -10.02 5.94
N VAL A 42 -9.39 -9.09 5.04
CA VAL A 42 -8.05 -9.02 4.43
C VAL A 42 -6.99 -8.68 5.49
N TYR A 43 -7.25 -7.70 6.36
CA TYR A 43 -6.31 -7.30 7.41
C TYR A 43 -6.10 -8.41 8.46
N SER A 44 -7.18 -9.07 8.89
CA SER A 44 -7.09 -10.18 9.84
C SER A 44 -6.40 -11.40 9.22
N GLY A 45 -6.63 -11.69 7.94
CA GLY A 45 -5.96 -12.79 7.24
C GLY A 45 -4.44 -12.59 7.20
N VAL A 46 -3.99 -11.41 6.78
CA VAL A 46 -2.56 -11.07 6.70
C VAL A 46 -1.87 -11.11 8.07
N MET A 47 -2.51 -10.58 9.12
CA MET A 47 -1.97 -10.65 10.48
C MET A 47 -1.90 -12.08 11.00
N TYR A 48 -2.90 -12.90 10.65
CA TYR A 48 -2.97 -14.28 11.08
C TYR A 48 -1.87 -15.14 10.43
N ASP A 49 -1.58 -14.91 9.15
CA ASP A 49 -0.50 -15.59 8.41
C ASP A 49 0.90 -15.22 8.95
N LEU A 50 1.09 -13.95 9.34
CA LEU A 50 2.35 -13.44 9.90
C LEU A 50 2.71 -14.05 11.27
N PHE A 51 1.73 -14.31 12.14
CA PHE A 51 2.00 -14.85 13.47
C PHE A 51 2.22 -16.37 13.51
N ASN A 52 1.96 -17.06 12.39
CA ASN A 52 1.85 -18.51 12.36
C ASN A 52 2.83 -19.21 11.42
N TYR A 53 3.83 -18.48 10.95
CA TYR A 53 4.92 -19.03 10.16
C TYR A 53 5.83 -19.91 11.04
N GLN A 54 5.48 -21.19 11.19
CA GLN A 54 6.40 -22.24 11.63
C GLN A 54 7.05 -22.89 10.40
N PRO A 55 8.38 -23.07 10.36
CA PRO A 55 9.03 -23.82 9.28
C PRO A 55 8.68 -25.31 9.45
N ASN A 56 7.75 -25.79 8.63
CA ASN A 56 7.39 -27.22 8.60
C ASN A 56 8.41 -28.00 7.77
N GLY A 57 8.62 -29.27 8.16
CA GLY A 57 9.39 -30.26 7.39
C GLY A 57 8.60 -30.72 6.17
N ASP A 58 8.39 -29.82 5.23
CA ASP A 58 7.53 -30.02 4.07
C ASP A 58 8.16 -30.95 3.03
N ILE A 59 7.31 -31.74 2.36
CA ILE A 59 7.68 -32.58 1.22
C ILE A 59 7.88 -31.65 0.02
N ASN A 60 9.11 -31.56 -0.48
CA ASN A 60 9.49 -30.58 -1.50
C ASN A 60 9.84 -31.18 -2.87
N SER A 61 9.87 -32.52 -2.98
CA SER A 61 10.11 -33.21 -4.24
C SER A 61 9.15 -34.39 -4.46
N LEU A 62 9.00 -34.81 -5.72
CA LEU A 62 8.30 -36.03 -6.10
C LEU A 62 9.00 -37.28 -5.56
N SER A 63 10.33 -37.24 -5.40
CA SER A 63 11.10 -38.33 -4.80
C SER A 63 10.79 -38.51 -3.31
N GLU A 64 10.68 -37.43 -2.55
CA GLU A 64 10.23 -37.46 -1.16
C GLU A 64 8.78 -37.95 -1.07
N LEU A 65 7.90 -37.46 -1.95
CA LEU A 65 6.50 -37.92 -2.02
C LEU A 65 6.42 -39.44 -2.27
N SER A 66 7.25 -39.97 -3.16
CA SER A 66 7.28 -41.41 -3.47
C SER A 66 7.66 -42.29 -2.27
N SER A 67 8.42 -41.73 -1.33
CA SER A 67 8.85 -42.40 -0.08
C SER A 67 7.84 -42.32 1.06
N THR A 68 6.75 -41.55 0.89
CA THR A 68 5.71 -41.39 1.92
C THR A 68 4.60 -42.43 1.80
N ASP A 69 3.86 -42.65 2.89
CA ASP A 69 2.69 -43.55 2.94
C ASP A 69 1.36 -42.85 2.59
N LEU A 70 1.41 -41.66 1.98
CA LEU A 70 0.21 -40.92 1.59
C LEU A 70 -0.56 -41.64 0.48
N ARG A 71 -1.90 -41.60 0.57
CA ARG A 71 -2.79 -42.08 -0.49
C ARG A 71 -2.90 -41.02 -1.58
N ILE A 72 -2.59 -41.36 -2.82
CA ILE A 72 -2.56 -40.39 -3.92
C ILE A 72 -3.80 -40.56 -4.78
N VAL A 73 -4.56 -39.48 -5.02
CA VAL A 73 -5.82 -39.55 -5.75
C VAL A 73 -5.92 -38.51 -6.86
N THR A 74 -6.60 -38.87 -7.94
CA THR A 74 -6.88 -37.95 -9.06
C THR A 74 -8.22 -38.25 -9.73
N ASN A 75 -8.71 -37.34 -10.57
CA ASN A 75 -9.93 -37.59 -11.35
C ASN A 75 -9.61 -38.50 -12.53
N ARG A 76 -10.61 -39.28 -12.97
CA ARG A 76 -10.46 -40.25 -14.05
C ARG A 76 -9.86 -39.67 -15.34
N ASP A 77 -10.28 -38.47 -15.75
CA ASP A 77 -9.78 -37.82 -16.96
C ASP A 77 -8.29 -37.44 -16.87
N THR A 78 -7.84 -37.04 -15.67
CA THR A 78 -6.43 -36.69 -15.44
C THR A 78 -5.58 -37.94 -15.29
N PHE A 79 -6.11 -39.01 -14.70
CA PHE A 79 -5.43 -40.31 -14.64
C PHE A 79 -5.17 -40.86 -16.04
N THR A 80 -6.20 -40.93 -16.88
CA THR A 80 -6.06 -41.45 -18.26
C THR A 80 -5.12 -40.60 -19.09
N LEU A 81 -5.09 -39.27 -18.87
CA LEU A 81 -4.14 -38.39 -19.54
C LEU A 81 -2.70 -38.67 -19.09
N LEU A 82 -2.46 -38.82 -17.78
CA LEU A 82 -1.12 -39.08 -17.24
C LEU A 82 -0.60 -40.47 -17.61
N GLU A 83 -1.45 -41.50 -17.54
CA GLU A 83 -1.12 -42.89 -17.88
C GLU A 83 -0.67 -43.03 -19.34
N ASN A 84 -1.30 -42.30 -20.26
CA ASN A 84 -0.95 -42.35 -21.68
C ASN A 84 0.28 -41.52 -22.07
N THR A 85 0.71 -40.58 -21.21
CA THR A 85 1.70 -39.56 -21.60
C THR A 85 3.02 -39.66 -20.84
N VAL A 86 3.03 -40.21 -19.62
CA VAL A 86 4.22 -40.18 -18.76
C VAL A 86 5.05 -41.46 -18.87
N THR A 87 6.32 -41.32 -19.29
CA THR A 87 7.28 -42.42 -19.45
C THR A 87 8.39 -42.43 -18.38
N ASP A 88 8.36 -41.51 -17.42
CA ASP A 88 9.39 -41.37 -16.38
C ASP A 88 9.29 -42.51 -15.33
N PRO A 89 10.40 -43.21 -15.01
CA PRO A 89 10.40 -44.30 -14.04
C PRO A 89 10.02 -43.87 -12.62
N THR A 90 10.37 -42.67 -12.17
CA THR A 90 10.01 -42.17 -10.83
C THR A 90 8.51 -41.87 -10.75
N ILE A 91 7.94 -41.35 -11.83
CA ILE A 91 6.52 -41.02 -11.91
C ILE A 91 5.67 -42.27 -12.11
N SER A 92 6.17 -43.29 -12.81
CA SER A 92 5.46 -44.57 -12.93
C SER A 92 5.25 -45.26 -11.57
N VAL A 93 6.19 -45.14 -10.64
CA VAL A 93 6.05 -45.64 -9.26
C VAL A 93 4.92 -44.89 -8.53
N ILE A 94 4.83 -43.58 -8.73
CA ILE A 94 3.76 -42.75 -8.17
C ILE A 94 2.41 -43.14 -8.81
N MET A 95 2.35 -43.24 -10.14
CA MET A 95 1.14 -43.56 -10.90
C MET A 95 0.55 -44.94 -10.55
N ASN A 96 1.39 -45.92 -10.22
CA ASN A 96 0.94 -47.24 -9.74
C ASN A 96 0.22 -47.17 -8.37
N ARG A 97 0.42 -46.10 -7.61
CA ARG A 97 -0.24 -45.83 -6.32
C ARG A 97 -1.41 -44.86 -6.43
N VAL A 98 -1.67 -44.30 -7.63
CA VAL A 98 -2.74 -43.32 -7.83
C VAL A 98 -4.07 -44.02 -7.96
N GLU A 99 -5.03 -43.57 -7.15
CA GLU A 99 -6.42 -44.02 -7.23
C GLU A 99 -7.30 -42.97 -7.91
N THR A 100 -8.38 -43.43 -8.55
CA THR A 100 -9.34 -42.55 -9.22
C THR A 100 -10.64 -42.45 -8.45
N PHE A 101 -11.15 -41.22 -8.28
CA PHE A 101 -12.50 -40.99 -7.77
C PHE A 101 -13.44 -40.66 -8.93
N ALA A 102 -14.70 -41.09 -8.83
CA ALA A 102 -15.67 -41.02 -9.91
C ALA A 102 -16.62 -39.80 -9.81
N SER A 103 -16.76 -39.20 -8.61
CA SER A 103 -17.68 -38.06 -8.39
C SER A 103 -17.08 -36.93 -7.55
N LYS A 104 -17.62 -35.70 -7.73
CA LYS A 104 -17.25 -34.55 -6.89
C LYS A 104 -17.57 -34.74 -5.40
N GLN A 105 -18.58 -35.55 -5.07
CA GLN A 105 -18.93 -35.88 -3.68
C GLN A 105 -17.88 -36.78 -3.02
N GLU A 106 -17.45 -37.82 -3.75
CA GLU A 106 -16.38 -38.73 -3.30
C GLU A 106 -15.05 -38.01 -3.14
N MET A 107 -14.77 -37.03 -4.02
CA MET A 107 -13.64 -36.13 -3.86
C MET A 107 -13.73 -35.32 -2.56
N MET A 108 -14.85 -34.65 -2.29
CA MET A 108 -15.03 -33.85 -1.06
C MET A 108 -14.90 -34.71 0.21
N GLU A 109 -15.34 -35.96 0.17
CA GLU A 109 -15.24 -36.90 1.29
C GLU A 109 -13.79 -37.33 1.55
N GLN A 110 -13.00 -37.55 0.49
CA GLN A 110 -11.56 -37.87 0.57
C GLN A 110 -10.70 -36.66 0.95
N THR A 111 -11.11 -35.46 0.55
CA THR A 111 -10.45 -34.18 0.87
C THR A 111 -10.46 -33.87 2.37
N ASN A 112 -11.42 -34.40 3.14
CA ASN A 112 -11.43 -34.29 4.60
C ASN A 112 -10.46 -35.26 5.31
N ASN A 113 -9.83 -36.20 4.59
CA ASN A 113 -8.91 -37.16 5.18
C ASN A 113 -7.46 -36.64 5.12
N ARG A 114 -6.83 -36.45 6.29
CA ARG A 114 -5.50 -35.83 6.46
C ARG A 114 -4.32 -36.64 5.88
N GLN A 115 -4.55 -37.81 5.30
CA GLN A 115 -3.52 -38.69 4.71
C GLN A 115 -3.64 -38.84 3.19
N THR A 116 -4.28 -37.88 2.51
CA THR A 116 -4.52 -37.94 1.06
C THR A 116 -3.79 -36.83 0.33
N ALA A 117 -3.05 -37.18 -0.73
CA ALA A 117 -2.43 -36.26 -1.68
C ALA A 117 -3.24 -36.21 -2.98
N PHE A 118 -3.36 -35.03 -3.58
CA PHE A 118 -4.15 -34.82 -4.80
C PHE A 118 -3.25 -34.44 -5.97
N ILE A 119 -3.41 -35.11 -7.12
CA ILE A 119 -2.79 -34.68 -8.38
C ILE A 119 -3.79 -33.81 -9.15
N ARG A 120 -3.42 -32.53 -9.35
CA ARG A 120 -4.23 -31.50 -10.03
C ARG A 120 -3.39 -30.62 -10.93
N SER A 121 -4.06 -29.81 -11.75
CA SER A 121 -3.38 -28.72 -12.46
C SER A 121 -2.87 -27.70 -11.45
N ARG A 122 -1.72 -27.08 -11.76
CA ARG A 122 -1.09 -26.08 -10.88
C ARG A 122 -2.05 -24.98 -10.46
N PHE A 123 -2.83 -24.45 -11.40
CA PHE A 123 -3.86 -23.44 -11.13
C PHE A 123 -4.92 -23.92 -10.12
N GLN A 124 -5.39 -25.16 -10.23
CA GLN A 124 -6.36 -25.71 -9.28
C GLN A 124 -5.75 -25.95 -7.91
N ALA A 125 -4.49 -26.40 -7.85
CA ALA A 125 -3.77 -26.60 -6.61
C ALA A 125 -3.56 -25.26 -5.88
N GLU A 126 -3.11 -24.23 -6.58
CA GLU A 126 -2.95 -22.87 -6.05
C GLU A 126 -4.30 -22.31 -5.54
N LEU A 127 -5.38 -22.52 -6.30
CA LEU A 127 -6.72 -22.13 -5.86
C LEU A 127 -7.18 -22.91 -4.61
N MET A 128 -6.84 -24.20 -4.51
CA MET A 128 -7.20 -25.04 -3.36
C MET A 128 -6.47 -24.63 -2.07
N VAL A 129 -5.19 -24.26 -2.16
CA VAL A 129 -4.45 -23.69 -1.01
C VAL A 129 -5.09 -22.36 -0.61
N GLN A 130 -5.28 -21.46 -1.59
CA GLN A 130 -5.85 -20.13 -1.32
C GLN A 130 -7.29 -20.13 -0.78
N SER A 131 -8.06 -21.20 -1.04
CA SER A 131 -9.47 -21.28 -0.65
C SER A 131 -9.75 -22.12 0.60
N ASN A 132 -8.77 -22.86 1.12
CA ASN A 132 -8.99 -23.77 2.24
C ASN A 132 -7.94 -23.58 3.35
N TYR A 133 -8.41 -23.03 4.45
CA TYR A 133 -7.67 -22.77 5.67
C TYR A 133 -8.47 -23.26 6.88
N ASP A 134 -7.79 -23.65 7.96
CA ASP A 134 -8.46 -23.96 9.24
C ASP A 134 -9.17 -22.70 9.78
N SER A 135 -10.09 -22.86 10.74
CA SER A 135 -10.61 -21.81 11.63
C SER A 135 -9.51 -20.91 12.22
N LYS A 136 -8.31 -21.46 12.28
CA LYS A 136 -7.05 -20.88 12.67
C LYS A 136 -6.19 -20.53 11.44
N GLY A 137 -6.72 -20.08 10.31
CA GLY A 137 -5.99 -19.49 9.17
C GLY A 137 -4.79 -20.23 8.54
N TYR A 138 -4.38 -21.40 9.03
CA TYR A 138 -3.30 -22.19 8.47
C TYR A 138 -3.77 -22.86 7.18
N ASP A 139 -2.91 -22.87 6.17
CA ASP A 139 -3.11 -23.61 4.94
C ASP A 139 -3.33 -25.10 5.25
N LEU A 140 -4.49 -25.63 4.81
CA LEU A 140 -4.81 -27.04 4.98
C LEU A 140 -4.10 -27.92 3.94
N TYR A 141 -3.52 -27.31 2.90
CA TYR A 141 -2.89 -27.97 1.78
C TYR A 141 -1.51 -27.39 1.52
N HIS A 142 -0.55 -28.26 1.27
CA HIS A 142 0.79 -27.91 0.80
C HIS A 142 0.94 -28.29 -0.67
N ILE A 143 1.55 -27.41 -1.47
CA ILE A 143 1.86 -27.71 -2.87
C ILE A 143 3.28 -28.23 -2.96
N VAL A 144 3.43 -29.46 -3.45
CA VAL A 144 4.74 -29.97 -3.83
C VAL A 144 5.23 -29.15 -5.05
N PRO A 145 6.40 -28.49 -4.97
CA PRO A 145 6.88 -27.58 -6.03
C PRO A 145 7.13 -28.24 -7.39
N GLU A 146 7.46 -29.53 -7.37
CA GLU A 146 7.81 -30.31 -8.55
C GLU A 146 6.55 -30.84 -9.29
N THR A 147 6.48 -30.63 -10.60
CA THR A 147 5.32 -30.96 -11.42
C THR A 147 5.42 -32.34 -12.06
N VAL A 148 4.34 -33.12 -12.01
CA VAL A 148 4.26 -34.46 -12.63
C VAL A 148 4.40 -34.42 -14.16
N HIS A 149 3.72 -33.47 -14.82
CA HIS A 149 3.83 -33.27 -16.26
C HIS A 149 3.33 -31.87 -16.65
N GLU A 150 3.91 -31.28 -17.69
CA GLU A 150 3.48 -29.98 -18.21
C GLU A 150 2.47 -30.15 -19.34
N PHE A 151 1.24 -29.66 -19.13
CA PHE A 151 0.19 -29.62 -20.16
C PHE A 151 -0.09 -28.17 -20.57
N TYR A 152 -0.35 -27.96 -21.85
CA TYR A 152 -0.71 -26.66 -22.40
C TYR A 152 -2.23 -26.58 -22.61
N GLN A 153 -2.86 -25.54 -22.09
CA GLN A 153 -4.27 -25.24 -22.36
C GLN A 153 -4.40 -24.44 -23.66
N ALA A 154 -5.37 -24.82 -24.49
CA ALA A 154 -5.67 -24.12 -25.74
C ALA A 154 -7.18 -23.88 -25.88
N MET A 155 -7.55 -22.77 -26.50
CA MET A 155 -8.94 -22.52 -26.89
C MET A 155 -9.32 -23.40 -28.09
N VAL A 156 -10.35 -24.22 -27.94
CA VAL A 156 -10.87 -25.06 -29.03
C VAL A 156 -11.99 -24.32 -29.76
N GLY A 157 -11.71 -23.87 -30.98
CA GLY A 157 -12.69 -23.23 -31.86
C GLY A 157 -13.33 -24.21 -32.84
N ARG A 158 -14.57 -23.91 -33.29
CA ARG A 158 -15.14 -24.62 -34.45
C ARG A 158 -14.28 -24.36 -35.69
N ARG A 159 -14.06 -25.40 -36.49
CA ARG A 159 -13.22 -25.34 -37.71
C ARG A 159 -13.62 -24.23 -38.69
N ASN A 160 -14.89 -23.83 -38.70
CA ASN A 160 -15.46 -22.80 -39.59
C ASN A 160 -15.61 -21.42 -38.93
N PHE A 161 -15.04 -21.18 -37.75
CA PHE A 161 -15.16 -19.88 -37.09
C PHE A 161 -14.27 -18.83 -37.80
N PRO A 162 -14.84 -17.78 -38.41
CA PRO A 162 -14.12 -16.90 -39.35
C PRO A 162 -13.04 -16.03 -38.69
N LEU A 163 -13.08 -15.86 -37.36
CA LEU A 163 -12.12 -15.06 -36.60
C LEU A 163 -11.14 -15.92 -35.79
N LEU A 164 -11.10 -17.24 -35.99
CA LEU A 164 -10.23 -18.13 -35.20
C LEU A 164 -8.76 -17.76 -35.36
N TRP A 165 -8.34 -17.42 -36.59
CA TRP A 165 -6.98 -16.95 -36.88
C TRP A 165 -6.66 -15.64 -36.13
N LYS A 166 -7.63 -14.73 -36.02
CA LYS A 166 -7.44 -13.44 -35.34
C LYS A 166 -7.37 -13.60 -33.83
N ILE A 167 -8.18 -14.50 -33.27
CA ILE A 167 -8.10 -14.87 -31.85
C ILE A 167 -6.75 -15.52 -31.56
N ASN A 168 -6.29 -16.46 -32.40
CA ASN A 168 -4.97 -17.08 -32.23
C ASN A 168 -3.84 -16.04 -32.32
N GLU A 169 -3.90 -15.10 -33.27
CA GLU A 169 -2.91 -14.02 -33.39
C GLU A 169 -2.90 -13.12 -32.14
N LEU A 170 -4.08 -12.71 -31.64
CA LEU A 170 -4.18 -11.89 -30.44
C LEU A 170 -3.71 -12.65 -29.18
N THR A 171 -4.03 -13.93 -29.09
CA THR A 171 -3.62 -14.79 -27.98
C THR A 171 -2.11 -14.99 -27.99
N ALA A 172 -1.52 -15.25 -29.16
CA ALA A 172 -0.08 -15.35 -29.32
C ALA A 172 0.61 -14.04 -28.92
N ARG A 173 0.12 -12.89 -29.39
CA ARG A 173 0.67 -11.58 -29.01
C ARG A 173 0.55 -11.29 -27.51
N MET A 174 -0.54 -11.68 -26.87
CA MET A 174 -0.70 -11.53 -25.41
C MET A 174 0.27 -12.44 -24.66
N ILE A 175 0.39 -13.71 -25.06
CA ILE A 175 1.32 -14.67 -24.46
C ILE A 175 2.77 -14.19 -24.66
N GLU A 176 3.13 -13.73 -25.85
CA GLU A 176 4.45 -13.15 -26.14
C GLU A 176 4.72 -11.93 -25.25
N ALA A 177 3.78 -10.99 -25.14
CA ALA A 177 3.97 -9.81 -24.31
C ALA A 177 4.16 -10.15 -22.81
N VAL A 178 3.39 -11.09 -22.29
CA VAL A 178 3.49 -11.57 -20.90
C VAL A 178 4.80 -12.32 -20.67
N THR A 179 5.16 -13.24 -21.58
CA THR A 179 6.41 -14.02 -21.48
C THR A 179 7.66 -13.17 -21.71
N GLU A 180 7.58 -12.11 -22.52
CA GLU A 180 8.63 -11.10 -22.65
C GLU A 180 8.83 -10.37 -21.31
N TYR A 181 7.76 -9.92 -20.67
CA TYR A 181 7.83 -9.16 -19.42
C TYR A 181 8.63 -9.91 -18.32
N TYR A 182 8.34 -11.20 -18.14
CA TYR A 182 9.04 -12.02 -17.14
C TYR A 182 10.51 -12.32 -17.46
N LYS A 183 11.01 -11.98 -18.65
CA LYS A 183 12.44 -12.02 -18.99
C LYS A 183 13.20 -10.79 -18.48
N LEU A 184 12.50 -9.69 -18.14
CA LEU A 184 13.13 -8.48 -17.64
C LEU A 184 13.69 -8.69 -16.23
N PRO A 185 14.77 -7.98 -15.87
CA PRO A 185 15.20 -7.90 -14.48
C PRO A 185 14.07 -7.37 -13.59
N LYS A 186 13.90 -7.95 -12.40
CA LYS A 186 12.94 -7.43 -11.42
C LYS A 186 13.27 -5.96 -11.10
N LEU A 187 12.29 -5.08 -11.22
CA LEU A 187 12.40 -3.67 -10.87
C LEU A 187 12.79 -3.51 -9.40
N TYR A 188 12.08 -4.20 -8.52
CA TYR A 188 12.28 -4.19 -7.08
C TYR A 188 12.74 -5.58 -6.63
N LEU A 189 13.91 -5.65 -5.99
CA LEU A 189 14.39 -6.89 -5.37
C LEU A 189 15.09 -6.55 -4.05
N TYR A 190 14.50 -7.02 -2.96
CA TYR A 190 14.93 -6.70 -1.60
C TYR A 190 15.35 -7.99 -0.91
N ASP A 191 16.56 -7.99 -0.35
CA ASP A 191 16.95 -8.98 0.65
C ASP A 191 16.00 -8.90 1.84
N ASP A 192 15.79 -10.03 2.50
CA ASP A 192 15.04 -10.09 3.75
C ASP A 192 15.76 -9.28 4.84
N TYR A 193 15.10 -8.20 5.27
CA TYR A 193 15.65 -7.24 6.23
C TYR A 193 15.81 -7.87 7.62
N ASP A 194 14.76 -8.51 8.14
CA ASP A 194 14.78 -9.11 9.48
C ASP A 194 15.80 -10.23 9.54
N ARG A 195 15.87 -11.05 8.48
CA ARG A 195 16.90 -12.08 8.37
C ARG A 195 18.31 -11.50 8.31
N CYS A 196 18.52 -10.38 7.61
CA CYS A 196 19.83 -9.72 7.58
C CYS A 196 20.28 -9.28 8.99
N LEU A 197 19.36 -8.69 9.77
CA LEU A 197 19.63 -8.29 11.15
C LEU A 197 19.91 -9.49 12.06
N GLN A 198 19.16 -10.58 11.90
CA GLN A 198 19.32 -11.79 12.72
C GLN A 198 20.60 -12.57 12.39
N GLU A 199 20.98 -12.67 11.11
CA GLU A 199 22.20 -13.36 10.69
C GLU A 199 23.47 -12.59 11.09
N PHE A 200 23.42 -11.25 11.14
CA PHE A 200 24.57 -10.39 11.39
C PHE A 200 24.31 -9.35 12.50
N PRO A 201 24.00 -9.74 13.74
CA PRO A 201 23.47 -8.82 14.77
C PRO A 201 24.39 -7.62 15.09
N SER A 202 25.71 -7.77 14.96
CA SER A 202 26.70 -6.73 15.27
C SER A 202 27.18 -5.92 14.06
N GLU A 203 26.92 -6.38 12.84
CA GLU A 203 27.45 -5.81 11.59
C GLU A 203 26.37 -5.56 10.52
N ALA A 204 25.10 -5.86 10.83
CA ALA A 204 24.01 -5.75 9.88
C ALA A 204 23.76 -4.29 9.48
N ILE A 205 24.16 -3.98 8.26
CA ILE A 205 23.81 -2.76 7.56
C ILE A 205 22.99 -3.16 6.34
N TYR A 206 21.77 -2.65 6.27
CA TYR A 206 20.88 -2.84 5.14
C TYR A 206 20.81 -1.55 4.31
N CYS A 207 21.12 -1.62 3.02
CA CYS A 207 21.16 -0.44 2.17
C CYS A 207 20.12 -0.53 1.05
N LEU A 208 19.44 0.59 0.78
CA LEU A 208 18.71 0.76 -0.47
C LEU A 208 19.65 1.32 -1.52
N VAL A 209 19.56 0.75 -2.72
CA VAL A 209 20.51 0.97 -3.80
C VAL A 209 19.72 1.15 -5.09
N ASP A 210 19.90 2.29 -5.73
CA ASP A 210 19.39 2.55 -7.08
C ASP A 210 20.45 2.17 -8.10
N THR A 211 20.07 1.41 -9.12
CA THR A 211 20.98 0.93 -10.16
C THR A 211 20.47 1.32 -11.53
N GLU A 212 21.21 2.18 -12.21
CA GLU A 212 21.01 2.47 -13.62
C GLU A 212 21.68 1.38 -14.44
N ILE A 213 21.00 0.80 -15.43
CA ILE A 213 21.59 -0.22 -16.31
C ILE A 213 22.36 0.47 -17.43
N LYS A 214 23.58 0.00 -17.73
CA LYS A 214 24.34 0.52 -18.85
C LYS A 214 23.75 0.05 -20.17
N PRO A 215 23.45 0.97 -21.12
CA PRO A 215 23.01 0.59 -22.45
C PRO A 215 23.97 -0.38 -23.12
N ASN A 216 23.42 -1.51 -23.59
CA ASN A 216 24.19 -2.56 -24.22
C ASN A 216 23.41 -3.23 -25.37
N SER A 217 23.58 -2.73 -26.59
CA SER A 217 22.93 -3.28 -27.80
C SER A 217 23.34 -4.72 -28.13
N THR A 218 24.44 -5.23 -27.57
CA THR A 218 24.87 -6.63 -27.77
C THR A 218 24.13 -7.61 -26.87
N ALA A 219 23.50 -7.13 -25.78
CA ALA A 219 22.73 -7.97 -24.88
C ALA A 219 21.33 -8.21 -25.46
N THR A 220 20.91 -9.47 -25.50
CA THR A 220 19.60 -9.88 -26.06
C THR A 220 18.41 -9.24 -25.32
N ILE A 221 18.57 -8.92 -24.03
CA ILE A 221 17.52 -8.32 -23.20
C ILE A 221 17.38 -6.80 -23.36
N TRP A 222 18.42 -6.11 -23.88
CA TRP A 222 18.44 -4.65 -23.92
C TRP A 222 17.32 -4.02 -24.77
N PRO A 223 17.00 -4.52 -25.99
CA PRO A 223 15.89 -3.96 -26.78
C PRO A 223 14.55 -4.03 -26.05
N LEU A 224 14.38 -5.03 -25.18
CA LEU A 224 13.18 -5.17 -24.37
C LEU A 224 13.14 -4.15 -23.23
N ILE A 225 14.26 -3.97 -22.52
CA ILE A 225 14.41 -2.94 -21.48
C ILE A 225 14.11 -1.56 -22.08
N GLU A 226 14.67 -1.25 -23.25
CA GLU A 226 14.47 0.02 -23.94
C GLU A 226 13.00 0.22 -24.36
N LYS A 227 12.34 -0.82 -24.90
CA LYS A 227 10.92 -0.79 -25.28
C LYS A 227 10.02 -0.39 -24.12
N PHE A 228 10.19 -1.00 -22.95
CA PHE A 228 9.37 -0.68 -21.78
C PHE A 228 9.76 0.65 -21.13
N SER A 229 11.05 0.96 -21.06
CA SER A 229 11.54 2.21 -20.44
C SER A 229 11.16 3.45 -21.25
N ASN A 230 10.99 3.33 -22.56
CA ASN A 230 10.51 4.43 -23.41
C ASN A 230 9.01 4.75 -23.22
N ASP A 231 8.19 3.82 -22.70
CA ASP A 231 6.76 4.06 -22.40
C ASP A 231 6.57 4.64 -20.99
N SER A 232 7.16 5.81 -20.74
CA SER A 232 7.20 6.48 -19.43
C SER A 232 5.84 6.84 -18.82
N LYS A 233 4.75 6.78 -19.61
CA LYS A 233 3.39 7.11 -19.15
C LYS A 233 2.62 5.91 -18.62
N ARG A 234 3.00 4.69 -18.99
CA ARG A 234 2.21 3.47 -18.73
C ARG A 234 3.05 2.32 -18.19
N SER A 235 4.37 2.42 -18.30
CA SER A 235 5.33 1.45 -17.81
C SER A 235 6.33 2.16 -16.90
N PHE A 236 6.82 1.46 -15.89
CA PHE A 236 7.97 1.91 -15.11
C PHE A 236 9.21 1.92 -15.99
N ARG A 237 10.26 2.61 -15.53
CA ARG A 237 11.57 2.57 -16.16
C ARG A 237 12.27 1.26 -15.83
N HIS A 238 12.38 0.35 -16.81
CA HIS A 238 13.04 -0.95 -16.65
C HIS A 238 14.57 -0.88 -16.77
N ASP A 239 15.10 0.29 -17.14
CA ASP A 239 16.52 0.62 -17.13
C ASP A 239 17.04 1.14 -15.78
N ARG A 240 16.13 1.35 -14.81
CA ARG A 240 16.43 1.72 -13.42
C ARG A 240 15.88 0.65 -12.48
N LEU A 241 16.76 0.08 -11.66
CA LEU A 241 16.44 -1.05 -10.78
C LEU A 241 16.72 -0.64 -9.33
N GLN A 242 15.78 -0.95 -8.44
CA GLN A 242 15.95 -0.74 -7.02
C GLN A 242 16.28 -2.05 -6.30
N ARG A 243 17.29 -2.00 -5.42
CA ARG A 243 17.76 -3.14 -4.65
C ARG A 243 17.79 -2.80 -3.16
N GLY A 244 17.28 -3.70 -2.33
CA GLY A 244 17.55 -3.70 -0.90
C GLY A 244 18.61 -4.74 -0.61
N LEU A 245 19.78 -4.35 -0.11
CA LEU A 245 20.93 -5.23 0.04
C LEU A 245 21.34 -5.37 1.50
N CYS A 246 21.52 -6.61 1.94
CA CYS A 246 22.24 -6.91 3.16
C CYS A 246 23.74 -6.81 2.90
N MET A 247 24.38 -5.74 3.38
CA MET A 247 25.77 -5.44 3.00
C MET A 247 26.76 -6.51 3.50
N ALA A 248 26.53 -7.09 4.68
CA ALA A 248 27.34 -8.17 5.22
C ALA A 248 27.29 -9.42 4.32
N ARG A 249 26.12 -9.75 3.78
CA ARG A 249 25.96 -10.86 2.83
C ARG A 249 26.65 -10.58 1.50
N CYS A 250 26.53 -9.35 0.98
CA CYS A 250 27.26 -8.94 -0.22
C CYS A 250 28.78 -9.06 -0.04
N HIS A 251 29.30 -8.66 1.13
CA HIS A 251 30.70 -8.83 1.49
C HIS A 251 31.11 -10.32 1.46
N ALA A 252 30.37 -11.18 2.16
CA ALA A 252 30.65 -12.62 2.21
C ALA A 252 30.59 -13.34 0.85
N ILE A 253 29.79 -12.84 -0.11
CA ILE A 253 29.76 -13.34 -1.49
C ILE A 253 31.02 -12.90 -2.25
N LEU A 254 31.38 -11.62 -2.15
CA LEU A 254 32.48 -11.05 -2.92
C LEU A 254 33.85 -11.47 -2.39
N ASP A 255 33.98 -11.75 -1.10
CA ASP A 255 35.20 -12.27 -0.45
C ASP A 255 35.67 -13.62 -1.01
N ARG A 256 34.77 -14.37 -1.66
CA ARG A 256 35.12 -15.64 -2.33
C ARG A 256 35.97 -15.42 -3.58
N PHE A 257 36.07 -14.19 -4.06
CA PHE A 257 36.81 -13.83 -5.26
C PHE A 257 38.03 -12.97 -4.93
N ASP A 258 39.08 -13.11 -5.72
CA ASP A 258 40.25 -12.24 -5.65
C ASP A 258 39.90 -10.81 -6.09
N HIS A 259 40.68 -9.84 -5.63
CA HIS A 259 40.45 -8.41 -5.92
C HIS A 259 40.32 -8.11 -7.42
N ARG A 260 41.09 -8.80 -8.28
CA ARG A 260 41.02 -8.58 -9.74
C ARG A 260 39.69 -9.06 -10.31
N THR A 261 39.14 -10.16 -9.81
CA THR A 261 37.83 -10.66 -10.20
C THR A 261 36.70 -9.80 -9.64
N GLN A 262 36.80 -9.35 -8.39
CA GLN A 262 35.83 -8.40 -7.81
C GLN A 262 35.74 -7.12 -8.67
N MET A 263 36.86 -6.60 -9.16
CA MET A 263 36.88 -5.40 -10.01
C MET A 263 36.22 -5.60 -11.38
N LYS A 264 36.03 -6.83 -11.86
CA LYS A 264 35.28 -7.11 -13.11
C LYS A 264 33.77 -6.86 -12.98
N TYR A 265 33.27 -6.80 -11.74
CA TYR A 265 31.87 -6.49 -11.43
C TYR A 265 31.69 -5.02 -11.03
N TYR A 266 32.77 -4.25 -10.94
CA TYR A 266 32.65 -2.82 -10.69
C TYR A 266 32.42 -2.06 -11.99
N LEU A 267 31.38 -1.21 -12.01
CA LEU A 267 31.10 -0.30 -13.11
C LEU A 267 31.00 1.13 -12.59
N GLY A 268 31.98 1.94 -13.00
CA GLY A 268 32.01 3.37 -12.72
C GLY A 268 30.88 4.11 -13.45
N HIS A 269 30.60 5.32 -12.98
CA HIS A 269 29.59 6.19 -13.56
C HIS A 269 29.95 6.55 -15.01
N TRP A 270 29.03 6.39 -15.96
CA TRP A 270 29.29 6.66 -17.39
C TRP A 270 28.47 7.83 -17.96
N ASN A 271 27.44 8.30 -17.26
CA ASN A 271 26.53 9.34 -17.75
C ASN A 271 26.43 10.46 -16.72
N GLN A 272 27.08 11.62 -16.91
CA GLN A 272 27.04 12.73 -15.95
C GLN A 272 25.65 13.37 -15.79
N SER A 273 24.70 13.10 -16.69
CA SER A 273 23.33 13.61 -16.68
C SER A 273 22.30 12.67 -16.04
N SER A 274 22.75 11.61 -15.35
CA SER A 274 21.85 10.75 -14.58
C SER A 274 21.26 11.54 -13.41
N GLU A 275 19.95 11.73 -13.46
CA GLU A 275 19.16 12.30 -12.37
C GLU A 275 19.37 11.42 -11.14
N VAL A 276 19.84 12.02 -10.04
CA VAL A 276 19.94 11.34 -8.74
C VAL A 276 18.52 11.21 -8.22
N THR A 277 18.08 9.98 -7.94
CA THR A 277 16.69 9.67 -7.56
C THR A 277 16.26 10.35 -6.27
N PHE A 278 17.20 10.57 -5.33
CA PHE A 278 17.01 11.36 -4.11
C PHE A 278 18.23 12.22 -3.82
N ASP A 279 18.01 13.45 -3.35
CA ASP A 279 19.08 14.27 -2.80
C ASP A 279 19.77 13.50 -1.64
N PRO A 280 21.11 13.33 -1.67
CA PRO A 280 21.84 12.68 -0.59
C PRO A 280 21.66 13.33 0.80
N ASN A 281 21.21 14.58 0.87
CA ASN A 281 20.93 15.30 2.11
C ASN A 281 19.55 14.95 2.70
N THR A 282 18.69 14.26 1.95
CA THR A 282 17.35 13.86 2.41
C THR A 282 17.41 12.89 3.59
N PHE A 283 18.37 11.97 3.56
CA PHE A 283 18.55 10.93 4.57
C PHE A 283 19.81 11.18 5.40
N ARG A 284 19.70 11.06 6.72
CA ARG A 284 20.84 11.22 7.61
C ARG A 284 21.89 10.13 7.34
N GLY A 285 23.16 10.54 7.25
CA GLY A 285 24.30 9.62 7.06
C GLY A 285 24.39 8.99 5.66
N ALA A 286 23.52 9.36 4.71
CA ALA A 286 23.53 8.79 3.36
C ALA A 286 24.81 9.10 2.58
N LEU A 287 25.37 10.30 2.71
CA LEU A 287 26.65 10.66 2.08
C LEU A 287 27.81 9.79 2.57
N ASP A 288 27.90 9.56 3.88
CA ASP A 288 28.93 8.71 4.48
C ASP A 288 28.77 7.24 4.08
N ALA A 289 27.53 6.75 4.11
CA ALA A 289 27.18 5.41 3.64
C ALA A 289 27.54 5.22 2.17
N ARG A 290 27.23 6.21 1.32
CA ARG A 290 27.58 6.21 -0.10
C ARG A 290 29.10 6.22 -0.31
N ALA A 291 29.85 7.02 0.44
CA ALA A 291 31.31 7.04 0.32
C ALA A 291 31.95 5.67 0.66
N LYS A 292 31.41 4.97 1.67
CA LYS A 292 31.97 3.71 2.17
C LYS A 292 31.49 2.47 1.42
N LEU A 293 30.19 2.35 1.15
CA LEU A 293 29.54 1.10 0.75
C LEU A 293 29.19 1.03 -0.73
N ASN A 294 29.28 2.15 -1.47
CA ASN A 294 28.81 2.20 -2.85
C ASN A 294 29.59 1.26 -3.80
N ARG A 295 30.90 1.10 -3.57
CA ARG A 295 31.72 0.15 -4.33
C ARG A 295 31.23 -1.29 -4.15
N LEU A 296 30.99 -1.69 -2.90
CA LEU A 296 30.55 -3.04 -2.56
C LEU A 296 29.15 -3.32 -3.13
N ALA A 297 28.22 -2.37 -2.97
CA ALA A 297 26.87 -2.46 -3.52
C ALA A 297 26.90 -2.64 -5.06
N ASN A 298 27.68 -1.82 -5.76
CA ASN A 298 27.83 -1.88 -7.20
C ASN A 298 28.36 -3.24 -7.68
N GLN A 299 29.37 -3.78 -7.02
CA GLN A 299 29.91 -5.10 -7.34
C GLN A 299 28.89 -6.22 -7.06
N CYS A 300 28.15 -6.12 -5.96
CA CYS A 300 27.17 -7.13 -5.56
C CYS A 300 26.00 -7.22 -6.55
N VAL A 301 25.43 -6.08 -6.93
CA VAL A 301 24.33 -6.01 -7.92
C VAL A 301 24.80 -6.50 -9.28
N ASN A 302 25.99 -6.07 -9.73
CA ASN A 302 26.53 -6.49 -11.03
C ASN A 302 26.91 -7.97 -11.07
N TYR A 303 27.27 -8.59 -9.94
CA TYR A 303 27.47 -10.02 -9.86
C TYR A 303 26.20 -10.79 -10.24
N GLU A 304 25.04 -10.34 -9.73
CA GLU A 304 23.74 -10.92 -10.07
C GLU A 304 23.34 -10.61 -11.53
N LEU A 305 23.35 -9.32 -11.92
CA LEU A 305 22.89 -8.89 -13.24
C LEU A 305 23.68 -9.53 -14.38
N LYS A 306 25.00 -9.66 -14.21
CA LYS A 306 25.86 -10.27 -15.23
C LYS A 306 25.62 -11.77 -15.35
N ARG A 307 25.36 -12.45 -14.23
CA ARG A 307 25.12 -13.90 -14.20
C ARG A 307 23.76 -14.27 -14.78
N GLN A 308 22.72 -13.52 -14.47
CA GLN A 308 21.35 -13.82 -14.90
C GLN A 308 21.04 -13.27 -16.30
N TYR A 309 21.54 -12.07 -16.64
CA TYR A 309 21.10 -11.32 -17.81
C TYR A 309 22.25 -10.87 -18.74
N GLY A 310 23.51 -11.06 -18.36
CA GLY A 310 24.66 -10.64 -19.16
C GLY A 310 24.85 -9.12 -19.28
N ILE A 311 24.19 -8.35 -18.41
CA ILE A 311 24.25 -6.87 -18.37
C ILE A 311 24.88 -6.39 -17.07
N MET A 312 25.26 -5.11 -17.03
CA MET A 312 25.80 -4.45 -15.83
C MET A 312 25.23 -3.04 -15.73
N GLY A 313 25.19 -2.51 -14.51
CA GLY A 313 24.69 -1.19 -14.18
C GLY A 313 25.58 -0.44 -13.19
N HIS A 314 25.36 0.85 -13.06
CA HIS A 314 25.98 1.68 -12.03
C HIS A 314 25.01 1.78 -10.87
N SER A 315 25.38 1.17 -9.76
CA SER A 315 24.64 1.26 -8.52
C SER A 315 25.10 2.45 -7.69
N THR A 316 24.15 3.14 -7.09
CA THR A 316 24.30 4.23 -6.13
C THR A 316 23.54 3.88 -4.86
N VAL A 317 24.23 3.93 -3.72
CA VAL A 317 23.56 3.78 -2.41
C VAL A 317 22.72 5.02 -2.14
N GLU A 318 21.42 4.84 -1.92
CA GLU A 318 20.49 5.92 -1.54
C GLU A 318 20.65 6.24 -0.06
N TYR A 319 20.43 5.25 0.80
CA TYR A 319 20.61 5.33 2.25
C TYR A 319 20.77 3.92 2.83
N CYS A 320 21.17 3.85 4.09
CA CYS A 320 21.27 2.58 4.82
C CYS A 320 20.60 2.68 6.19
N VAL A 321 20.28 1.52 6.75
CA VAL A 321 19.71 1.31 8.08
C VAL A 321 20.57 0.26 8.79
N GLY A 322 20.98 0.56 10.02
CA GLY A 322 21.73 -0.36 10.88
C GLY A 322 20.92 -0.78 12.12
N SER A 323 21.40 -1.79 12.84
CA SER A 323 20.73 -2.37 14.02
C SER A 323 20.64 -1.44 15.25
N HIS A 324 21.41 -0.35 15.31
CA HIS A 324 21.54 0.51 16.51
C HIS A 324 21.38 2.01 16.23
N GLU A 325 20.69 2.39 15.16
CA GLU A 325 20.49 3.80 14.82
C GLU A 325 19.31 4.40 15.62
N GLU A 326 19.51 4.65 16.91
CA GLU A 326 18.54 5.39 17.72
C GLU A 326 18.67 6.90 17.46
N ASP A 327 17.63 7.49 16.86
CA ASP A 327 17.56 8.92 16.64
C ASP A 327 17.36 9.67 17.97
N PRO A 328 18.29 10.55 18.42
CA PRO A 328 18.10 11.31 19.64
C PRO A 328 16.90 12.26 19.51
N LEU A 329 16.19 12.48 20.61
CA LEU A 329 15.08 13.44 20.66
C LEU A 329 15.61 14.86 20.51
N ASP A 330 15.05 15.60 19.57
CA ASP A 330 15.36 17.01 19.38
C ASP A 330 14.31 17.94 20.02
N ILE A 331 14.58 19.25 19.96
CA ILE A 331 13.71 20.27 20.54
C ILE A 331 12.31 20.26 19.90
N LEU A 332 12.21 19.97 18.59
CA LEU A 332 10.94 19.92 17.88
C LEU A 332 10.12 18.70 18.35
N ASP A 333 10.78 17.55 18.54
CA ASP A 333 10.17 16.32 19.05
C ASP A 333 9.53 16.54 20.42
N ILE A 334 10.24 17.23 21.32
CA ILE A 334 9.75 17.60 22.66
C ILE A 334 8.61 18.62 22.55
N THR A 335 8.74 19.62 21.68
CA THR A 335 7.70 20.64 21.45
C THR A 335 6.39 20.00 21.00
N PHE A 336 6.44 19.03 20.08
CA PHE A 336 5.27 18.28 19.65
C PHE A 336 4.57 17.57 20.81
N LEU A 337 5.33 16.84 21.65
CA LEU A 337 4.77 16.14 22.81
C LEU A 337 4.12 17.09 23.81
N VAL A 338 4.74 18.25 24.07
CA VAL A 338 4.19 19.27 24.97
C VAL A 338 2.88 19.82 24.42
N VAL A 339 2.82 20.14 23.12
CA VAL A 339 1.60 20.64 22.47
C VAL A 339 0.50 19.57 22.46
N LEU A 340 0.82 18.34 22.09
CA LEU A 340 -0.11 17.22 22.10
C LEU A 340 -0.65 16.95 23.52
N GLY A 341 0.24 16.89 24.50
CA GLY A 341 -0.11 16.72 25.91
C GLY A 341 -1.00 17.85 26.43
N ALA A 342 -0.71 19.11 26.07
CA ALA A 342 -1.53 20.26 26.44
C ALA A 342 -2.94 20.20 25.82
N ILE A 343 -3.07 19.78 24.56
CA ILE A 343 -4.37 19.60 23.90
C ILE A 343 -5.17 18.48 24.57
N ILE A 344 -4.54 17.32 24.81
CA ILE A 344 -5.19 16.20 25.50
C ILE A 344 -5.64 16.63 26.90
N LEU A 345 -4.78 17.31 27.66
CA LEU A 345 -5.11 17.82 28.99
C LEU A 345 -6.28 18.80 28.94
N ALA A 346 -6.29 19.74 27.99
CA ALA A 346 -7.39 20.69 27.82
C ALA A 346 -8.71 19.98 27.50
N VAL A 347 -8.69 18.96 26.63
CA VAL A 347 -9.87 18.15 26.30
C VAL A 347 -10.36 17.36 27.51
N CYS A 348 -9.45 16.72 28.26
CA CYS A 348 -9.78 15.96 29.47
C CYS A 348 -10.37 16.86 30.57
N LEU A 349 -9.71 17.96 30.90
CA LEU A 349 -10.15 18.91 31.93
C LEU A 349 -11.50 19.55 31.54
N SER A 350 -11.65 19.98 30.28
CA SER A 350 -12.89 20.59 29.79
C SER A 350 -14.04 19.60 29.76
N SER A 351 -13.80 18.36 29.30
CA SER A 351 -14.81 17.30 29.27
C SER A 351 -15.23 16.87 30.68
N PHE A 352 -14.28 16.78 31.61
CA PHE A 352 -14.55 16.48 33.02
C PHE A 352 -15.35 17.60 33.69
N TYR A 353 -14.97 18.86 33.45
CA TYR A 353 -15.69 20.03 33.95
C TYR A 353 -17.14 20.08 33.42
N ASP A 354 -17.35 19.84 32.12
CA ASP A 354 -18.69 19.79 31.51
C ASP A 354 -19.52 18.61 32.04
N PHE A 355 -18.88 17.46 32.31
CA PHE A 355 -19.53 16.33 32.97
C PHE A 355 -19.98 16.67 34.39
N ARG A 356 -19.12 17.32 35.19
CA ARG A 356 -19.46 17.78 36.54
C ARG A 356 -20.60 18.79 36.53
N LEU A 357 -20.56 19.76 35.62
CA LEU A 357 -21.67 20.71 35.44
C LEU A 357 -22.97 20.01 35.07
N ARG A 358 -22.91 19.04 34.16
CA ARG A 358 -24.08 18.21 33.80
C ARG A 358 -24.65 17.49 35.01
N THR A 359 -23.83 16.87 35.85
CA THR A 359 -24.31 16.16 37.05
C THR A 359 -25.00 17.09 38.04
N LYS A 360 -24.54 18.35 38.17
CA LYS A 360 -25.16 19.35 39.04
C LYS A 360 -26.45 19.92 38.48
N GLN A 361 -26.55 20.07 37.15
CA GLN A 361 -27.68 20.71 36.46
C GLN A 361 -28.72 19.70 35.93
N TYR A 362 -28.55 18.41 36.22
CA TYR A 362 -29.43 17.33 35.81
C TYR A 362 -30.85 17.45 36.38
N SER A 363 -31.04 18.17 37.50
CA SER A 363 -32.36 18.40 38.12
C SER A 363 -33.29 19.25 37.26
N ASP A 364 -32.76 20.17 36.44
CA ASP A 364 -33.56 21.24 35.83
C ASP A 364 -33.68 21.11 34.30
N ILE A 365 -32.77 20.38 33.63
CA ILE A 365 -32.70 20.31 32.16
C ILE A 365 -32.62 18.85 31.70
N LYS A 366 -33.52 18.46 30.78
CA LYS A 366 -33.47 17.13 30.13
C LYS A 366 -32.09 16.86 29.54
N ALA A 367 -31.54 15.67 29.78
CA ALA A 367 -30.20 15.25 29.36
C ALA A 367 -29.93 15.41 27.84
N SER A 368 -30.98 15.37 27.01
CA SER A 368 -30.87 15.52 25.55
C SER A 368 -30.67 16.96 25.07
N THR A 369 -30.96 17.96 25.90
CA THR A 369 -30.88 19.40 25.55
C THR A 369 -29.68 20.10 26.19
N TYR A 370 -29.09 19.56 27.26
CA TYR A 370 -28.00 20.20 28.02
C TYR A 370 -26.76 20.56 27.19
N TYR A 371 -26.27 19.64 26.37
CA TYR A 371 -25.09 19.90 25.54
C TYR A 371 -25.40 20.83 24.35
N ARG A 372 -26.67 21.16 24.11
CA ARG A 372 -27.11 22.11 23.08
C ARG A 372 -27.38 23.52 23.60
N THR A 373 -27.46 23.70 24.92
CA THR A 373 -27.69 25.02 25.52
C THR A 373 -26.36 25.75 25.75
N PRO A 374 -26.25 27.03 25.35
CA PRO A 374 -25.10 27.86 25.69
C PRO A 374 -25.06 28.11 27.20
N ILE A 375 -23.93 27.81 27.85
CA ILE A 375 -23.73 28.02 29.30
C ILE A 375 -22.87 29.27 29.51
N LEU A 376 -23.13 30.05 30.56
CA LEU A 376 -22.41 31.29 30.90
C LEU A 376 -20.88 31.09 31.06
N SER A 377 -20.43 29.91 31.49
CA SER A 377 -19.01 29.49 31.51
C SER A 377 -18.51 28.95 30.16
N GLN A 378 -18.94 29.56 29.06
CA GLN A 378 -18.74 29.08 27.68
C GLN A 378 -17.27 28.80 27.34
N LYS A 379 -16.35 29.59 27.90
CA LYS A 379 -14.90 29.49 27.64
C LYS A 379 -14.26 28.21 28.18
N LEU A 380 -14.70 27.71 29.34
CA LEU A 380 -14.11 26.52 29.99
C LEU A 380 -14.61 25.19 29.39
N VAL A 381 -15.68 25.24 28.60
CA VAL A 381 -16.33 24.07 27.99
C VAL A 381 -15.99 23.95 26.48
N LEU A 382 -15.15 24.85 25.94
CA LEU A 382 -14.81 24.89 24.51
C LEU A 382 -14.19 23.59 23.99
N PHE A 383 -13.40 22.90 24.83
CA PHE A 383 -12.72 21.65 24.46
C PHE A 383 -13.49 20.39 24.90
N SER A 384 -14.72 20.52 25.41
CA SER A 384 -15.55 19.38 25.82
C SER A 384 -15.88 18.48 24.62
N LEU A 385 -15.43 17.23 24.67
CA LEU A 385 -15.62 16.27 23.59
C LEU A 385 -17.12 15.99 23.37
N ALA A 386 -17.89 15.79 24.43
CA ALA A 386 -19.31 15.49 24.36
C ALA A 386 -20.12 16.63 23.71
N ARG A 387 -19.78 17.88 24.02
CA ARG A 387 -20.46 19.06 23.46
C ARG A 387 -20.10 19.31 22.00
N ASN A 388 -18.80 19.21 21.68
CA ASN A 388 -18.33 19.32 20.30
C ASN A 388 -18.92 18.20 19.43
N TRP A 389 -19.01 16.98 19.95
CA TRP A 389 -19.67 15.86 19.28
C TRP A 389 -21.15 16.13 18.97
N GLN A 390 -21.91 16.62 19.96
CA GLN A 390 -23.32 16.94 19.74
C GLN A 390 -23.52 18.10 18.75
N THR A 391 -22.61 19.06 18.73
CA THR A 391 -22.59 20.15 17.76
C THR A 391 -22.27 19.62 16.36
N LEU A 392 -21.30 18.70 16.24
CA LEU A 392 -20.90 18.09 14.96
C LEU A 392 -22.04 17.28 14.32
N VAL A 393 -22.82 16.54 15.12
CA VAL A 393 -23.95 15.72 14.67
C VAL A 393 -25.27 16.51 14.63
N ALA A 394 -25.27 17.79 15.03
CA ALA A 394 -26.48 18.61 15.04
C ALA A 394 -27.01 18.85 13.62
N LYS A 395 -28.34 18.77 13.47
CA LYS A 395 -29.01 19.16 12.21
C LYS A 395 -28.86 20.67 12.01
N ARG A 396 -28.24 21.09 10.91
CA ARG A 396 -28.18 22.51 10.51
C ARG A 396 -29.60 23.06 10.28
N ARG A 397 -29.87 24.27 10.77
CA ARG A 397 -31.22 24.83 10.85
C ARG A 397 -31.54 25.91 9.81
N SER A 398 -30.54 26.58 9.23
CA SER A 398 -30.78 27.66 8.26
C SER A 398 -31.44 27.15 6.97
N THR A 399 -32.30 27.97 6.38
CA THR A 399 -32.96 27.73 5.08
C THR A 399 -31.93 27.49 3.99
N LEU A 400 -30.93 28.37 3.88
CA LEU A 400 -29.80 28.23 2.96
C LEU A 400 -29.06 26.89 3.12
N SER A 401 -28.85 26.43 4.36
CA SER A 401 -28.19 25.13 4.59
C SER A 401 -29.08 23.94 4.23
N LYS A 402 -30.41 24.12 4.16
CA LYS A 402 -31.34 23.07 3.69
C LYS A 402 -31.34 22.99 2.16
N ASP A 403 -31.19 24.11 1.48
CA ASP A 403 -31.21 24.17 0.01
C ASP A 403 -29.90 23.62 -0.58
N LEU A 404 -28.77 23.87 0.08
CA LEU A 404 -27.44 23.39 -0.33
C LEU A 404 -27.09 21.98 0.21
N ARG A 405 -28.08 21.16 0.63
CA ARG A 405 -27.81 19.83 1.20
C ARG A 405 -27.18 18.85 0.21
N PHE A 406 -27.55 18.92 -1.07
CA PHE A 406 -27.02 18.01 -2.10
C PHE A 406 -25.50 18.18 -2.28
N ILE A 407 -24.97 19.38 -2.04
CA ILE A 407 -23.52 19.65 -2.10
C ILE A 407 -22.77 18.83 -1.06
N GLN A 408 -23.39 18.51 0.08
CA GLN A 408 -22.75 17.64 1.08
C GLN A 408 -22.55 16.22 0.54
N SER A 409 -23.49 15.70 -0.27
CA SER A 409 -23.32 14.41 -0.96
C SER A 409 -22.20 14.46 -1.99
N ALA A 410 -22.11 15.56 -2.75
CA ALA A 410 -21.02 15.75 -3.71
C ALA A 410 -19.65 15.82 -3.01
N ARG A 411 -19.55 16.55 -1.88
CA ARG A 411 -18.33 16.61 -1.07
C ARG A 411 -17.92 15.26 -0.50
N PHE A 412 -18.89 14.44 -0.08
CA PHE A 412 -18.62 13.08 0.39
C PHE A 412 -18.02 12.22 -0.73
N LEU A 413 -18.62 12.25 -1.93
CA LEU A 413 -18.12 11.49 -3.07
C LEU A 413 -16.73 11.95 -3.50
N VAL A 414 -16.49 13.26 -3.57
CA VAL A 414 -15.16 13.81 -3.91
C VAL A 414 -14.13 13.41 -2.86
N MET A 415 -14.47 13.47 -1.56
CA MET A 415 -13.57 13.03 -0.49
C MET A 415 -13.24 11.53 -0.59
N TYR A 416 -14.22 10.70 -0.93
CA TYR A 416 -13.99 9.28 -1.17
C TYR A 416 -13.00 9.06 -2.34
N LEU A 417 -13.17 9.79 -3.44
CA LEU A 417 -12.24 9.72 -4.58
C LEU A 417 -10.83 10.18 -4.21
N VAL A 418 -10.69 11.23 -3.39
CA VAL A 418 -9.39 11.68 -2.87
C VAL A 418 -8.75 10.56 -2.04
N ILE A 419 -9.46 10.00 -1.06
CA ILE A 419 -8.93 8.91 -0.22
C ILE A 419 -8.52 7.71 -1.07
N ALA A 420 -9.38 7.28 -2.00
CA ALA A 420 -9.05 6.19 -2.92
C ALA A 420 -7.82 6.51 -3.77
N GLY A 421 -7.68 7.76 -4.24
CA GLY A 421 -6.52 8.23 -4.96
C GLY A 421 -5.22 8.15 -4.15
N HIS A 422 -5.22 8.61 -2.89
CA HIS A 422 -4.05 8.51 -2.00
C HIS A 422 -3.71 7.04 -1.67
N CYS A 423 -4.72 6.18 -1.43
CA CYS A 423 -4.48 4.74 -1.26
C CYS A 423 -3.85 4.11 -2.51
N MET A 424 -4.26 4.55 -3.70
CA MET A 424 -3.66 4.08 -4.96
C MET A 424 -2.25 4.60 -5.17
N LEU A 425 -1.97 5.87 -4.80
CA LEU A 425 -0.65 6.50 -4.89
C LEU A 425 0.41 5.71 -4.12
N PHE A 426 0.07 5.11 -2.99
CA PHE A 426 1.00 4.26 -2.24
C PHE A 426 1.53 3.06 -3.05
N ASN A 427 0.73 2.51 -3.98
CA ASN A 427 1.23 1.45 -4.88
C ASN A 427 2.30 1.96 -5.84
N CYS A 428 2.39 3.26 -6.07
CA CYS A 428 3.38 3.87 -6.97
C CYS A 428 4.66 4.26 -6.23
N ILE A 429 4.54 4.57 -4.93
CA ILE A 429 5.65 5.02 -4.09
C ILE A 429 6.42 3.82 -3.53
N PHE A 430 5.72 2.75 -3.14
CA PHE A 430 6.33 1.59 -2.51
C PHE A 430 6.84 0.56 -3.51
N PRO A 431 7.90 -0.19 -3.15
CA PRO A 431 8.39 -1.27 -3.99
C PRO A 431 7.31 -2.36 -4.17
N LEU A 432 7.10 -2.74 -5.43
CA LEU A 432 6.05 -3.68 -5.83
C LEU A 432 6.64 -5.06 -6.15
N MET A 433 6.07 -6.12 -5.58
CA MET A 433 6.38 -7.49 -5.99
C MET A 433 5.88 -7.81 -7.41
N ASN A 434 4.73 -7.23 -7.79
CA ASN A 434 4.14 -7.37 -9.13
C ASN A 434 3.90 -6.00 -9.77
N PRO A 435 4.94 -5.38 -10.37
CA PRO A 435 4.81 -4.10 -11.05
C PRO A 435 3.93 -4.18 -12.31
N GLU A 436 3.89 -5.34 -12.98
CA GLU A 436 3.08 -5.57 -14.19
C GLU A 436 1.60 -5.28 -13.92
N TYR A 437 1.09 -5.73 -12.77
CA TYR A 437 -0.30 -5.50 -12.39
C TYR A 437 -0.63 -4.00 -12.36
N VAL A 438 0.28 -3.17 -11.84
CA VAL A 438 0.07 -1.72 -11.74
C VAL A 438 0.17 -1.08 -13.12
N GLU A 439 1.16 -1.46 -13.93
CA GLU A 439 1.32 -1.00 -15.32
C GLU A 439 0.10 -1.35 -16.20
N LEU A 440 -0.47 -2.54 -16.04
CA LEU A 440 -1.70 -2.95 -16.73
C LEU A 440 -2.92 -2.14 -16.26
N ASN A 441 -2.98 -1.78 -14.98
CA ASN A 441 -4.05 -0.92 -14.47
C ASN A 441 -3.93 0.51 -14.98
N TYR A 442 -2.72 1.04 -15.20
CA TYR A 442 -2.54 2.34 -15.87
C TYR A 442 -3.09 2.37 -17.29
N ARG A 443 -3.21 1.21 -17.95
CA ARG A 443 -3.79 1.10 -19.30
C ARG A 443 -5.33 1.15 -19.29
N ARG A 444 -5.98 1.10 -18.12
CA ARG A 444 -7.45 1.15 -17.97
C ARG A 444 -7.94 2.59 -17.85
N LEU A 445 -8.98 2.93 -18.61
CA LEU A 445 -9.53 4.29 -18.68
C LEU A 445 -10.08 4.80 -17.34
N VAL A 446 -10.74 3.93 -16.57
CA VAL A 446 -11.26 4.27 -15.23
C VAL A 446 -10.12 4.65 -14.28
N THR A 447 -9.04 3.87 -14.31
CA THR A 447 -7.87 4.09 -13.47
C THR A 447 -7.13 5.37 -13.87
N MET A 448 -7.00 5.65 -15.18
CA MET A 448 -6.43 6.92 -15.66
C MET A 448 -7.21 8.14 -15.15
N LEU A 449 -8.54 8.06 -15.07
CA LEU A 449 -9.38 9.14 -14.53
C LEU A 449 -9.13 9.38 -13.03
N ILE A 450 -8.97 8.31 -12.26
CA ILE A 450 -8.68 8.38 -10.82
C ILE A 450 -7.27 8.94 -10.58
N PHE A 451 -6.28 8.49 -11.37
CA PHE A 451 -4.91 9.00 -11.31
C PHE A 451 -4.78 10.47 -11.72
N ASN A 452 -5.75 11.01 -12.46
CA ASN A 452 -5.85 12.45 -12.71
C ASN A 452 -6.41 13.18 -11.46
N GLY A 453 -5.72 13.04 -10.33
CA GLY A 453 -6.10 13.57 -9.03
C GLY A 453 -6.27 15.09 -9.02
N LEU A 454 -5.56 15.81 -9.91
CA LEU A 454 -5.73 17.25 -10.12
C LEU A 454 -7.16 17.62 -10.48
N THR A 455 -7.83 16.81 -11.31
CA THR A 455 -9.22 17.06 -11.70
C THR A 455 -10.14 16.92 -10.50
N VAL A 456 -9.93 15.90 -9.66
CA VAL A 456 -10.71 15.68 -8.43
C VAL A 456 -10.53 16.85 -7.46
N ILE A 457 -9.30 17.29 -7.23
CA ILE A 457 -8.98 18.41 -6.34
C ILE A 457 -9.59 19.73 -6.86
N GLN A 458 -9.55 19.99 -8.17
CA GLN A 458 -10.17 21.17 -8.78
C GLN A 458 -11.68 21.22 -8.52
N THR A 459 -12.40 20.09 -8.59
CA THR A 459 -13.83 20.07 -8.25
C THR A 459 -14.09 20.46 -6.79
N TYR A 460 -13.19 20.07 -5.86
CA TYR A 460 -13.30 20.44 -4.46
C TYR A 460 -13.07 21.96 -4.24
N PHE A 461 -12.09 22.53 -4.93
CA PHE A 461 -11.86 23.99 -4.91
C PHE A 461 -13.03 24.76 -5.51
N ALA A 462 -13.62 24.28 -6.61
CA ALA A 462 -14.80 24.89 -7.22
C ALA A 462 -16.00 24.89 -6.26
N ILE A 463 -16.29 23.77 -5.60
CA ILE A 463 -17.36 23.68 -4.58
C ILE A 463 -17.08 24.64 -3.42
N SER A 464 -15.83 24.72 -2.96
CA SER A 464 -15.44 25.61 -1.86
C SER A 464 -15.57 27.08 -2.23
N GLY A 465 -15.18 27.45 -3.46
CA GLY A 465 -15.34 28.80 -4.00
C GLY A 465 -16.81 29.19 -4.19
N PHE A 466 -17.63 28.28 -4.73
CA PHE A 466 -19.08 28.47 -4.86
C PHE A 466 -19.75 28.72 -3.50
N LEU A 467 -19.45 27.90 -2.49
CA LEU A 467 -20.02 28.06 -1.15
C LEU A 467 -19.61 29.40 -0.51
N LEU A 468 -18.37 29.85 -0.74
CA LEU A 468 -17.89 31.14 -0.27
C LEU A 468 -18.65 32.30 -0.95
N ALA A 469 -18.83 32.24 -2.27
CA ALA A 469 -19.58 33.24 -3.03
C ALA A 469 -21.03 33.35 -2.54
N VAL A 470 -21.70 32.22 -2.31
CA VAL A 470 -23.08 32.21 -1.78
C VAL A 470 -23.16 32.79 -0.36
N GLN A 471 -22.17 32.53 0.49
CA GLN A 471 -22.11 33.12 1.83
C GLN A 471 -21.90 34.64 1.78
N PHE A 472 -21.07 35.12 0.86
CA PHE A 472 -20.89 36.56 0.67
C PHE A 472 -22.14 37.24 0.12
N ALA A 473 -22.85 36.61 -0.83
CA ALA A 473 -24.11 37.13 -1.33
C ALA A 473 -25.17 37.25 -0.22
N ASP A 474 -25.34 36.18 0.58
CA ASP A 474 -26.27 36.17 1.73
C ASP A 474 -25.87 37.20 2.81
N TYR A 475 -24.58 37.46 3.00
CA TYR A 475 -24.09 38.50 3.91
C TYR A 475 -24.34 39.92 3.37
N ALA A 476 -24.12 40.15 2.07
CA ALA A 476 -24.34 41.44 1.42
C ALA A 476 -25.83 41.84 1.47
N ASP A 477 -26.73 40.88 1.19
CA ASP A 477 -28.18 41.08 1.27
C ASP A 477 -28.63 41.49 2.69
N LYS A 478 -27.95 40.97 3.72
CA LYS A 478 -28.27 41.25 5.13
C LYS A 478 -27.62 42.52 5.68
N SER A 479 -26.40 42.85 5.24
CA SER A 479 -25.58 43.93 5.82
C SER A 479 -25.68 45.27 5.09
N LYS A 480 -26.35 45.35 3.93
CA LYS A 480 -26.55 46.55 3.09
C LYS A 480 -25.28 47.26 2.58
N SER A 481 -24.10 46.97 3.12
CA SER A 481 -22.81 47.48 2.62
C SER A 481 -21.74 46.39 2.72
N PHE A 482 -21.11 46.06 1.59
CA PHE A 482 -19.97 45.16 1.55
C PHE A 482 -18.68 45.97 1.41
N THR A 483 -17.83 45.97 2.43
CA THR A 483 -16.56 46.71 2.41
C THR A 483 -15.42 45.75 2.14
N ALA A 484 -14.33 46.21 1.50
CA ALA A 484 -13.10 45.44 1.33
C ALA A 484 -12.55 44.88 2.67
N LYS A 485 -12.83 45.57 3.78
CA LYS A 485 -12.52 45.13 5.14
C LYS A 485 -13.23 43.82 5.52
N ASP A 486 -14.49 43.63 5.11
CA ASP A 486 -15.27 42.42 5.39
C ASP A 486 -14.74 41.23 4.57
N PHE A 487 -14.33 41.50 3.32
CA PHE A 487 -13.64 40.51 2.49
C PHE A 487 -12.32 40.07 3.11
N CYS A 488 -11.44 41.02 3.44
CA CYS A 488 -10.15 40.72 4.07
C CYS A 488 -10.31 40.03 5.43
N GLY A 489 -11.30 40.43 6.22
CA GLY A 489 -11.64 39.77 7.49
C GLY A 489 -12.09 38.32 7.31
N SER A 490 -12.88 38.03 6.28
CA SER A 490 -13.32 36.67 5.93
C SER A 490 -12.16 35.78 5.47
N VAL A 491 -11.26 36.32 4.64
CA VAL A 491 -10.02 35.63 4.21
C VAL A 491 -9.13 35.35 5.41
N LEU A 492 -8.91 36.33 6.28
CA LEU A 492 -8.11 36.17 7.50
C LEU A 492 -8.72 35.13 8.44
N TYR A 493 -10.04 35.14 8.63
CA TYR A 493 -10.71 34.11 9.44
C TYR A 493 -10.53 32.71 8.85
N ARG A 494 -10.61 32.57 7.52
CA ARG A 494 -10.34 31.30 6.84
C ARG A 494 -8.90 30.84 7.04
N TYR A 495 -7.94 31.75 6.94
CA TYR A 495 -6.52 31.50 7.20
C TYR A 495 -6.31 31.01 8.64
N LEU A 496 -6.77 31.79 9.63
CA LEU A 496 -6.67 31.46 11.06
C LEU A 496 -7.42 30.17 11.45
N ARG A 497 -8.44 29.77 10.69
CA ARG A 497 -9.16 28.51 10.92
C ARG A 497 -8.37 27.28 10.46
N LEU A 498 -7.62 27.37 9.36
CA LEU A 498 -6.94 26.22 8.74
C LEU A 498 -5.55 26.00 9.34
N ILE A 499 -4.82 27.07 9.65
CA ILE A 499 -3.43 27.01 10.12
C ILE A 499 -3.23 26.16 11.35
N PRO A 500 -4.04 26.22 12.43
CA PRO A 500 -3.69 25.51 13.66
C PRO A 500 -3.62 23.99 13.44
N LEU A 501 -4.57 23.45 12.69
CA LEU A 501 -4.58 22.04 12.33
C LEU A 501 -3.43 21.71 11.36
N TYR A 502 -3.21 22.54 10.36
CA TYR A 502 -2.16 22.29 9.37
C TYR A 502 -0.75 22.35 9.97
N THR A 503 -0.50 23.33 10.86
CA THR A 503 0.75 23.46 11.62
C THR A 503 0.96 22.24 12.52
N PHE A 504 -0.11 21.73 13.14
CA PHE A 504 -0.03 20.52 13.95
C PHE A 504 0.37 19.30 13.12
N MET A 505 -0.19 19.14 11.91
CA MET A 505 0.18 18.06 10.99
C MET A 505 1.63 18.21 10.52
N ILE A 506 2.06 19.39 10.08
CA ILE A 506 3.46 19.64 9.70
C ILE A 506 4.41 19.31 10.87
N LEU A 507 4.03 19.67 12.10
CA LEU A 507 4.85 19.37 13.27
C LEU A 507 4.92 17.86 13.54
N LEU A 508 3.82 17.12 13.37
CA LEU A 508 3.79 15.65 13.46
C LEU A 508 4.73 15.02 12.42
N ASP A 509 4.61 15.43 11.17
CA ASP A 509 5.38 14.90 10.04
C ASP A 509 6.88 15.24 10.17
N ALA A 510 7.19 16.42 10.68
CA ALA A 510 8.56 16.87 10.98
C ALA A 510 9.21 16.16 12.17
N THR A 511 8.47 15.40 13.00
CA THR A 511 8.98 14.88 14.28
C THR A 511 8.68 13.40 14.47
N TRP A 512 7.45 13.08 14.86
CA TRP A 512 7.07 11.76 15.35
C TRP A 512 6.71 10.78 14.25
N LEU A 513 6.40 11.23 13.03
CA LEU A 513 6.09 10.33 11.90
C LEU A 513 7.20 9.29 11.66
N ASN A 514 8.47 9.70 11.70
CA ASN A 514 9.60 8.78 11.53
C ASN A 514 9.73 7.72 12.63
N ARG A 515 9.10 7.93 13.80
CA ARG A 515 9.18 7.04 14.97
C ARG A 515 7.96 6.14 15.13
N LEU A 516 6.93 6.27 14.30
CA LEU A 516 5.70 5.49 14.41
C LEU A 516 5.88 4.03 13.97
N GLN A 517 6.81 3.78 13.05
CA GLN A 517 7.19 2.46 12.57
C GLN A 517 8.70 2.43 12.30
N ASP A 518 9.23 1.21 12.21
CA ASP A 518 10.61 0.94 11.83
C ASP A 518 10.68 0.21 10.49
N GLY A 519 11.88 0.18 9.91
CA GLY A 519 12.18 -0.61 8.73
C GLY A 519 12.65 0.24 7.54
N PRO A 520 13.33 -0.39 6.58
CA PRO A 520 14.02 0.32 5.51
C PRO A 520 13.06 1.05 4.58
N VAL A 521 11.87 0.50 4.34
CA VAL A 521 10.85 1.11 3.48
C VAL A 521 10.14 2.28 4.17
N TRP A 522 9.87 2.18 5.48
CA TRP A 522 9.26 3.26 6.25
C TRP A 522 10.16 4.48 6.33
N LYS A 523 11.47 4.28 6.57
CA LYS A 523 12.49 5.34 6.57
C LYS A 523 12.45 6.17 5.28
N ARG A 524 12.22 5.52 4.12
CA ARG A 524 12.09 6.22 2.82
C ARG A 524 11.02 7.30 2.84
N VAL A 525 9.84 6.99 3.39
CA VAL A 525 8.70 7.92 3.40
C VAL A 525 8.86 8.91 4.52
N ALA A 526 9.01 8.42 5.75
CA ALA A 526 8.92 9.26 6.93
C ALA A 526 10.14 10.19 7.10
N GLU A 527 11.35 9.76 6.72
CA GLU A 527 12.52 10.64 6.78
C GLU A 527 12.53 11.67 5.65
N THR A 528 12.06 11.30 4.46
CA THR A 528 11.87 12.26 3.36
C THR A 528 10.88 13.36 3.76
N GLU A 529 9.70 12.97 4.28
CA GLU A 529 8.71 13.92 4.79
C GLU A 529 9.26 14.78 5.93
N ARG A 530 9.99 14.17 6.88
CA ARG A 530 10.64 14.89 7.98
C ARG A 530 11.58 15.98 7.45
N THR A 531 12.46 15.64 6.52
CA THR A 531 13.46 16.57 5.98
C THR A 531 12.78 17.70 5.20
N PHE A 532 11.83 17.38 4.33
CA PHE A 532 11.09 18.39 3.57
C PHE A 532 10.25 19.31 4.48
N CYS A 533 9.56 18.75 5.49
CA CYS A 533 8.82 19.54 6.47
C CYS A 533 9.74 20.52 7.20
N ARG A 534 10.93 20.07 7.64
CA ARG A 534 11.87 20.90 8.40
C ARG A 534 12.52 22.01 7.57
N ASN A 535 12.79 21.75 6.30
CA ASN A 535 13.39 22.73 5.41
C ASN A 535 12.34 23.74 4.89
N ASN A 536 11.12 23.28 4.61
CA ASN A 536 10.12 24.04 3.85
C ASN A 536 8.84 24.38 4.65
N TRP A 537 8.81 24.22 5.97
CA TRP A 537 7.62 24.52 6.80
C TRP A 537 7.02 25.92 6.54
N TRP A 538 7.87 26.93 6.34
CA TRP A 538 7.44 28.32 6.15
C TRP A 538 6.63 28.50 4.86
N ALA A 539 7.07 27.86 3.76
CA ALA A 539 6.42 27.93 2.46
C ALA A 539 5.03 27.28 2.52
N ASN A 540 4.89 26.22 3.30
CA ASN A 540 3.63 25.54 3.57
C ASN A 540 2.68 26.41 4.41
N LEU A 541 3.14 27.01 5.52
CA LEU A 541 2.31 27.89 6.34
C LEU A 541 1.86 29.17 5.62
N ALA A 542 2.64 29.63 4.63
CA ALA A 542 2.29 30.74 3.75
C ALA A 542 1.42 30.32 2.54
N PHE A 543 1.19 29.01 2.32
CA PHE A 543 0.50 28.45 1.14
C PHE A 543 1.15 28.83 -0.21
N VAL A 544 2.48 28.96 -0.25
CA VAL A 544 3.26 29.28 -1.46
C VAL A 544 4.17 28.13 -1.93
N ASN A 545 4.01 26.95 -1.32
CA ASN A 545 4.76 25.74 -1.65
C ASN A 545 4.67 25.36 -3.14
N ASN A 546 3.51 25.60 -3.77
CA ASN A 546 3.29 25.37 -5.21
C ASN A 546 4.13 26.27 -6.14
N TYR A 547 4.81 27.29 -5.62
CA TYR A 547 5.65 28.21 -6.39
C TYR A 547 7.14 28.11 -6.06
N PHE A 548 7.48 27.87 -4.79
CA PHE A 548 8.87 27.91 -4.32
C PHE A 548 9.48 26.54 -4.04
N THR A 549 8.68 25.52 -3.75
CA THR A 549 9.17 24.21 -3.27
C THR A 549 8.41 23.07 -3.95
N VAL A 550 8.31 23.13 -5.29
CA VAL A 550 7.55 22.16 -6.09
C VAL A 550 8.22 20.78 -6.07
N ASP A 551 9.56 20.75 -6.05
CA ASP A 551 10.36 19.52 -6.10
C ASP A 551 10.53 18.85 -4.72
N GLU A 552 10.18 19.56 -3.63
CA GLU A 552 10.25 19.09 -2.24
C GLU A 552 8.90 19.30 -1.53
N PRO A 553 7.83 18.59 -1.96
CA PRO A 553 6.51 18.75 -1.38
C PRO A 553 6.47 18.26 0.08
N VAL A 554 5.62 18.88 0.89
CA VAL A 554 5.46 18.58 2.32
C VAL A 554 4.05 18.07 2.60
N GLY A 555 3.94 16.89 3.20
CA GLY A 555 2.68 16.29 3.65
C GLY A 555 1.87 15.64 2.52
N VAL A 556 2.34 14.49 2.03
CA VAL A 556 1.67 13.65 1.00
C VAL A 556 0.49 12.85 1.53
#